data_AF-A0A524FQD2-F1
#
_entry.id   AF-A0A524FQD2-F1
#
_cell.length_a   1.000
_cell.length_b   1.000
_cell.length_c   1.000
_cell.angle_alpha   90.00
_cell.angle_beta   90.00
_cell.angle_gamma   90.00
#
_symmetry.space_group_name_H-M   'P 1'
#
loop_
_entity.id
_entity.type
_entity.pdbx_description
1 polymer ?
#
loop_
_entity_poly.entity_id
_entity_poly.type
_entity_poly.pdbx_seq_one_letter_code
_entity_poly.pdbx_strand_id
1 'polypeptide(L)'
;MTVRTELALLPLETGKTDCGRCSCIILYSSEHCILCDAALELLYSVLSDFGLSPDVIQIVDVLQQDDGCKLPPPVGLPAMRICQEVLTGLPDIDVARAAVMHAVLNGCFLGNKEEEN
;
A
#
# COMPACT_ATOMS: atom_id res chain seq x y z
N MET A 1 39.00 -10.37 28.64
CA MET A 1 37.52 -10.49 28.62
C MET A 1 36.99 -9.29 27.85
N THR A 2 36.48 -9.48 26.64
CA THR A 2 35.81 -8.41 25.89
C THR A 2 34.48 -8.96 25.42
N VAL A 3 33.40 -8.41 25.97
CA VAL A 3 32.02 -8.80 25.69
C VAL A 3 31.68 -8.28 24.29
N ARG A 4 31.34 -9.18 23.37
CA ARG A 4 30.76 -8.85 22.07
C ARG A 4 29.28 -8.61 22.30
N THR A 5 28.86 -7.35 22.26
CA THR A 5 27.44 -7.01 22.21
C THR A 5 26.94 -7.29 20.80
N GLU A 6 26.43 -8.50 20.60
CA GLU A 6 25.65 -8.84 19.41
C GLU A 6 24.33 -8.09 19.50
N LEU A 7 24.30 -6.91 18.88
CA LEU A 7 23.06 -6.20 18.57
C LEU A 7 22.25 -7.12 17.66
N ALA A 8 21.27 -7.80 18.26
CA ALA A 8 20.21 -8.50 17.56
C ALA A 8 19.41 -7.46 16.75
N LEU A 9 19.89 -7.17 15.54
CA LEU A 9 19.06 -6.65 14.48
C LEU A 9 18.13 -7.79 14.09
N LEU A 10 17.03 -7.92 14.82
CA LEU A 10 15.87 -8.66 14.32
C LEU A 10 15.57 -8.06 12.94
N PRO A 11 15.59 -8.86 11.85
CA PRO A 11 14.92 -8.41 10.67
C PRO A 11 13.48 -8.21 11.11
N LEU A 12 13.04 -6.95 11.18
CA LEU A 12 11.62 -6.66 11.10
C LEU A 12 11.20 -7.36 9.81
N GLU A 13 10.54 -8.50 9.97
CA GLU A 13 9.72 -9.13 8.94
C GLU A 13 8.67 -8.07 8.57
N THR A 14 9.08 -7.07 7.78
CA THR A 14 8.16 -6.22 7.05
C THR A 14 7.46 -7.18 6.13
N GLY A 15 6.26 -7.61 6.57
CA GLY A 15 5.39 -8.51 5.82
C GLY A 15 5.29 -7.97 4.41
N LYS A 16 6.11 -8.52 3.51
CA LYS A 16 6.04 -8.18 2.10
C LYS A 16 4.71 -8.75 1.67
N THR A 17 3.82 -7.86 1.24
CA THR A 17 2.59 -8.27 0.59
C THR A 17 2.91 -9.11 -0.65
N ASP A 18 1.92 -9.85 -1.13
CA ASP A 18 2.02 -10.77 -2.26
C ASP A 18 2.73 -10.15 -3.49
N CYS A 19 2.70 -8.83 -3.66
CA CYS A 19 3.43 -8.13 -4.71
C CYS A 19 4.92 -7.84 -4.44
N GLY A 20 5.52 -8.41 -3.40
CA GLY A 20 6.93 -8.22 -3.03
C GLY A 20 7.28 -6.83 -2.48
N ARG A 21 6.26 -5.99 -2.23
CA ARG A 21 6.34 -4.62 -1.71
C ARG A 21 5.77 -4.58 -0.29
N CYS A 22 6.04 -3.51 0.47
CA CYS A 22 5.48 -3.37 1.81
C CYS A 22 3.93 -3.32 1.80
N SER A 23 3.33 -2.91 0.68
CA SER A 23 1.92 -3.13 0.33
C SER A 23 1.64 -2.91 -1.16
N CYS A 24 0.56 -3.51 -1.67
CA CYS A 24 0.17 -3.40 -3.08
C CYS A 24 -0.62 -2.12 -3.35
N ILE A 25 -1.44 -1.71 -2.38
CA ILE A 25 -2.10 -0.41 -2.33
C ILE A 25 -1.90 0.22 -0.95
N ILE A 26 -1.43 1.46 -0.89
CA ILE A 26 -1.38 2.26 0.34
C ILE A 26 -2.36 3.40 0.20
N LEU A 27 -3.25 3.56 1.17
CA LEU A 27 -4.00 4.78 1.38
C LEU A 27 -3.35 5.55 2.53
N TYR A 28 -2.73 6.67 2.20
CA TYR A 28 -2.25 7.63 3.18
C TYR A 28 -3.43 8.46 3.67
N SER A 29 -3.62 8.46 4.99
CA SER A 29 -4.71 9.12 5.68
C SER A 29 -4.19 9.89 6.89
N SER A 30 -5.07 10.68 7.51
CA SER A 30 -4.86 11.28 8.83
C SER A 30 -6.20 11.57 9.48
N GLU A 31 -6.21 11.77 10.79
CA GLU A 31 -7.42 12.14 11.55
C GLU A 31 -8.09 13.44 11.06
N HIS A 32 -7.38 14.27 10.30
CA HIS A 32 -7.90 15.54 9.78
C HIS A 32 -8.34 15.47 8.31
N CYS A 33 -8.27 14.29 7.69
CA CYS A 33 -8.56 14.10 6.28
C CYS A 33 -10.05 13.80 6.04
N ILE A 34 -10.82 14.83 5.69
CA ILE A 34 -12.27 14.72 5.45
C ILE A 34 -12.59 13.82 4.25
N LEU A 35 -11.71 13.75 3.25
CA LEU A 35 -11.94 13.00 2.01
C LEU A 35 -11.37 11.58 2.03
N CYS A 36 -10.72 11.16 3.13
CA CYS A 36 -10.06 9.87 3.20
C CYS A 36 -11.05 8.69 3.18
N ASP A 37 -12.21 8.84 3.83
CA ASP A 37 -13.27 7.83 3.80
C ASP A 37 -13.81 7.64 2.38
N ALA A 38 -14.05 8.75 1.67
CA ALA A 38 -14.50 8.72 0.27
C ALA A 38 -13.45 8.07 -0.66
N ALA A 39 -12.16 8.32 -0.43
CA ALA A 39 -11.09 7.68 -1.18
C ALA A 39 -11.01 6.17 -0.91
N LEU A 40 -11.24 5.76 0.34
CA LEU A 40 -11.27 4.35 0.73
C LEU A 40 -12.47 3.61 0.09
N GLU A 41 -13.67 4.20 0.14
CA GLU A 41 -14.85 3.64 -0.52
C GLU A 41 -14.66 3.49 -2.03
N LEU A 42 -14.04 4.50 -2.66
CA LEU A 42 -13.72 4.47 -4.09
C LEU A 42 -12.74 3.33 -4.42
N LEU A 43 -11.70 3.14 -3.60
CA LEU A 43 -10.78 2.01 -3.77
C LEU A 43 -11.50 0.66 -3.63
N TYR A 44 -12.38 0.49 -2.63
CA TYR A 44 -13.16 -0.74 -2.47
C TYR A 44 -14.04 -1.03 -3.69
N SER A 45 -14.72 0.00 -4.21
CA SER A 45 -15.54 -0.13 -5.42
C SER A 45 -14.69 -0.57 -6.62
N VAL A 46 -13.53 0.06 -6.81
CA VAL A 46 -12.64 -0.26 -7.95
C VAL A 46 -12.05 -1.66 -7.79
N LEU A 47 -11.58 -2.06 -6.61
CA LEU A 47 -11.03 -3.39 -6.39
C LEU A 47 -12.06 -4.50 -6.60
N SER A 48 -13.30 -4.26 -6.16
CA SER A 48 -14.41 -5.18 -6.38
C SER A 48 -14.66 -5.43 -7.87
N ASP A 49 -14.51 -4.41 -8.73
CA ASP A 49 -14.67 -4.56 -10.18
C ASP A 49 -13.61 -5.49 -10.80
N PHE A 50 -12.43 -5.59 -10.19
CA PHE A 50 -11.33 -6.47 -10.62
C PHE A 50 -11.28 -7.80 -9.86
N GLY A 51 -12.24 -8.06 -8.95
CA GLY A 51 -12.26 -9.27 -8.12
C GLY A 51 -11.10 -9.38 -7.13
N LEU A 52 -10.51 -8.25 -6.73
CA LEU A 52 -9.43 -8.18 -5.75
C LEU A 52 -9.99 -8.07 -4.33
N SER A 53 -9.35 -8.75 -3.37
CA SER A 53 -9.73 -8.63 -1.96
C SER A 53 -9.43 -7.22 -1.44
N PRO A 54 -10.30 -6.61 -0.62
CA PRO A 54 -9.99 -5.35 0.07
C PRO A 54 -8.74 -5.42 0.97
N ASP A 55 -8.31 -6.63 1.36
CA ASP A 55 -7.12 -6.85 2.19
C ASP A 55 -5.80 -6.38 1.54
N VAL A 56 -5.80 -6.12 0.23
CA VAL A 56 -4.64 -5.56 -0.48
C VAL A 56 -4.42 -4.08 -0.17
N ILE A 57 -5.38 -3.41 0.47
CA ILE A 57 -5.28 -2.01 0.88
C ILE A 57 -4.69 -1.94 2.28
N GLN A 58 -3.56 -1.25 2.39
CA GLN A 58 -2.99 -0.83 3.65
C GLN A 58 -3.33 0.64 3.90
N ILE A 59 -3.99 0.92 5.02
CA ILE A 59 -4.23 2.29 5.46
C ILE A 59 -3.08 2.70 6.37
N VAL A 60 -2.44 3.83 6.06
CA VAL A 60 -1.33 4.39 6.85
C VAL A 60 -1.73 5.78 7.30
N ASP A 61 -1.72 6.02 8.61
CA ASP A 61 -1.83 7.37 9.16
C ASP A 61 -0.47 8.05 9.13
N VAL A 62 -0.32 9.10 8.31
CA VAL A 62 0.94 9.81 8.14
C VAL A 62 1.43 10.55 9.39
N LEU A 63 0.56 10.75 10.39
CA LEU A 63 0.90 11.39 11.66
C LEU A 63 1.34 10.38 12.73
N GLN A 64 0.89 9.13 12.62
CA GLN A 64 1.08 8.11 13.67
C GLN A 64 2.01 6.96 13.25
N GLN A 65 2.09 6.67 11.95
CA GLN A 65 2.72 5.44 11.46
C GLN A 65 3.57 5.69 10.20
N ASP A 66 4.72 5.03 10.15
CA ASP A 66 5.55 4.96 8.94
C ASP A 66 4.97 3.91 7.97
N ASP A 67 5.04 4.17 6.67
CA ASP A 67 4.49 3.28 5.64
C ASP A 67 5.33 2.02 5.41
N GLY A 68 6.45 1.89 6.15
CA GLY A 68 7.39 0.79 6.08
C GLY A 68 8.16 0.71 4.76
N CYS A 69 7.84 1.57 3.79
CA CYS A 69 8.45 1.63 2.47
C CYS A 69 9.70 2.52 2.43
N LYS A 70 9.99 3.27 3.51
CA LYS A 70 11.02 4.32 3.54
C LYS A 70 10.84 5.37 2.43
N LEU A 71 9.62 5.49 1.90
CA LEU A 71 9.28 6.48 0.90
C LEU A 71 8.78 7.73 1.62
N PRO A 72 9.14 8.94 1.14
CA PRO A 72 8.58 10.14 1.73
C PRO A 72 7.05 10.11 1.55
N PRO A 73 6.27 10.46 2.60
CA PRO A 73 4.84 10.57 2.48
C PRO A 73 4.49 11.63 1.42
N PRO A 74 3.42 11.41 0.64
CA PRO A 74 3.00 12.35 -0.40
C PRO A 74 2.54 13.69 0.20
N VAL A 75 2.72 14.76 -0.58
CA VAL A 75 2.33 16.11 -0.18
C VAL A 75 0.85 16.30 -0.50
N GLY A 76 -0.01 16.04 0.49
CA GLY A 76 -1.47 16.17 0.38
C GLY A 76 -2.22 14.86 0.66
N LEU A 77 -3.36 14.97 1.33
CA LEU A 77 -4.22 13.84 1.71
C LEU A 77 -5.64 14.05 1.17
N PRO A 78 -6.39 12.98 0.85
CA PRO A 78 -5.93 11.59 0.78
C PRO A 78 -4.88 11.42 -0.30
N ALA A 79 -4.02 10.42 -0.16
CA ALA A 79 -3.13 10.02 -1.24
C ALA A 79 -3.06 8.50 -1.31
N MET A 80 -2.97 7.98 -2.52
CA MET A 80 -2.96 6.56 -2.76
C MET A 80 -1.72 6.18 -3.54
N ARG A 81 -0.99 5.18 -3.06
CA ARG A 81 0.07 4.54 -3.84
C ARG A 81 -0.46 3.21 -4.33
N ILE A 82 -0.60 3.07 -5.64
CA ILE A 82 -1.07 1.85 -6.28
C ILE A 82 0.11 1.30 -7.07
N CYS A 83 0.74 0.25 -6.55
CA CYS A 83 1.99 -0.26 -7.09
C CYS A 83 3.09 0.82 -7.25
N GLN A 84 3.34 1.31 -8.47
CA GLN A 84 4.35 2.33 -8.79
C GLN A 84 3.75 3.74 -8.96
N GLU A 85 2.43 3.83 -9.08
CA GLU A 85 1.72 5.08 -9.30
C GLU A 85 1.34 5.71 -7.96
N VAL A 86 1.40 7.03 -7.91
CA VAL A 86 0.97 7.82 -6.75
C VAL A 86 -0.12 8.78 -7.21
N LEU A 87 -1.31 8.62 -6.65
CA LEU A 87 -2.45 9.50 -6.85
C LEU A 87 -2.58 10.40 -5.62
N THR A 88 -2.58 11.71 -5.81
CA THR A 88 -2.77 12.68 -4.72
C THR A 88 -4.15 13.31 -4.82
N GLY A 89 -4.78 13.52 -3.67
CA GLY A 89 -6.17 13.93 -3.57
C GLY A 89 -7.16 12.78 -3.79
N LEU A 90 -8.43 13.14 -3.95
CA LEU A 90 -9.50 12.21 -4.29
C LEU A 90 -9.58 12.10 -5.82
N PRO A 91 -9.13 10.98 -6.43
CA PRO A 91 -9.17 10.78 -7.87
C PRO A 91 -10.60 10.46 -8.32
N ASP A 92 -10.88 10.72 -9.59
CA ASP A 92 -12.06 10.18 -10.24
C ASP A 92 -11.97 8.65 -10.34
N ILE A 93 -13.14 8.00 -10.39
CA ILE A 93 -13.25 6.54 -10.46
C ILE A 93 -12.50 5.95 -11.66
N ASP A 94 -12.50 6.65 -12.80
CA ASP A 94 -11.82 6.21 -14.02
C ASP A 94 -10.30 6.22 -13.86
N VAL A 95 -9.76 7.22 -13.13
CA VAL A 95 -8.32 7.33 -12.85
C VAL A 95 -7.88 6.21 -11.91
N ALA A 96 -8.63 5.97 -10.84
CA ALA A 96 -8.34 4.87 -9.92
C ALA A 96 -8.45 3.50 -10.62
N ARG A 97 -9.46 3.31 -11.47
CA ARG A 97 -9.62 2.09 -12.27
C ARG A 97 -8.44 1.87 -13.20
N ALA A 98 -7.96 2.91 -13.89
CA ALA A 98 -6.80 2.82 -14.75
C ALA A 98 -5.54 2.43 -13.97
N ALA A 99 -5.30 3.06 -12.80
CA ALA A 99 -4.16 2.75 -11.95
C ALA A 99 -4.18 1.30 -11.42
N VAL A 100 -5.35 0.81 -10.99
CA VAL A 100 -5.51 -0.60 -10.57
C VAL A 100 -5.32 -1.55 -11.74
N MET A 101 -5.88 -1.24 -12.91
CA MET A 101 -5.67 -2.03 -14.13
C MET A 101 -4.18 -2.12 -14.50
N HIS A 102 -3.46 -1.01 -14.45
CA HIS A 102 -2.02 -0.98 -14.68
C HIS A 102 -1.28 -1.84 -13.64
N ALA A 103 -1.66 -1.77 -12.37
CA ALA A 103 -1.08 -2.59 -11.32
C ALA A 103 -1.34 -4.09 -11.55
N VAL A 104 -2.55 -4.48 -12.00
CA VAL A 104 -2.86 -5.87 -12.37
C VAL A 104 -2.01 -6.33 -13.54
N LEU A 105 -1.93 -5.55 -14.62
CA LEU A 105 -1.13 -5.88 -15.81
C LEU A 105 0.36 -6.00 -15.51
N ASN A 106 0.86 -5.20 -14.57
CA ASN A 106 2.24 -5.24 -14.10
C ASN A 106 2.50 -6.34 -13.06
N GLY A 107 1.50 -7.18 -12.74
CA GLY A 107 1.65 -8.27 -11.78
C GLY A 107 1.80 -7.80 -10.33
N CYS A 108 1.38 -6.59 -10.00
CA CYS A 108 1.52 -6.01 -8.66
C CYS A 108 0.53 -6.58 -7.62
N PHE A 109 -0.11 -7.71 -7.90
CA PHE A 109 -0.96 -8.47 -6.97
C PHE A 109 -0.68 -9.98 -7.05
N LEU A 110 0.25 -10.41 -7.90
CA LEU A 110 0.60 -11.81 -8.06
C LEU A 110 1.63 -12.17 -6.98
N GLY A 111 1.14 -12.73 -5.89
CA GLY A 111 1.93 -13.52 -4.94
C GLY A 111 2.71 -14.57 -5.70
N ASN A 112 4.02 -14.65 -5.49
CA ASN A 112 4.76 -15.87 -5.77
C ASN A 112 4.22 -16.99 -4.87
N LYS A 113 3.11 -17.59 -5.26
CA LYS A 113 2.88 -19.02 -5.02
C LYS A 113 3.74 -19.75 -6.04
N GLU A 114 5.06 -19.75 -5.81
CA GLU A 114 5.84 -20.90 -6.28
C GLU A 114 5.37 -22.06 -5.42
N GLU A 115 4.52 -22.90 -6.01
CA GLU A 115 4.17 -24.21 -5.49
C GLU A 115 5.46 -24.99 -5.23
N GLU A 116 5.81 -25.14 -3.95
CA GLU A 116 6.85 -26.05 -3.50
C GLU A 116 6.38 -27.48 -3.79
N ASN A 117 6.99 -28.08 -4.81
CA ASN A 117 6.75 -29.43 -5.32
C ASN A 117 7.28 -30.52 -4.38
#